data_AF-A0A7J6VGS9-F1
#
_entry.id   AF-A0A7J6VGS9-F1
#
_cell.length_a   1.000
_cell.length_b   1.000
_cell.length_c   1.000
_cell.angle_alpha   90.00
_cell.angle_beta   90.00
_cell.angle_gamma   90.00
#
_symmetry.space_group_name_H-M   'P 1'
#
loop_
_entity.id
_entity.type
_entity.pdbx_description
1 polymer ?
#
loop_
_entity_poly.entity_id
_entity_poly.type
_entity_poly.pdbx_seq_one_letter_code
_entity_poly.pdbx_strand_id
1 'polypeptide(L)'
;MAGQSRKWMIVVATIWIQAFTGTNFDFSAYSSQLKSVLGISQVQLNYLATASDLGKALGWSSGLALLYLPLWAVLFIAATAGFIGYGLQWLLIQNVISLPYFLVSISMASSIL
;
A
#
# COMPACT_ATOMS: atom_id res chain seq x y z
N MET A 1 -2.48 37.61 -1.29
CA MET A 1 -3.38 36.69 -0.56
C MET A 1 -3.44 35.27 -1.17
N ALA A 2 -3.34 35.10 -2.50
CA ALA A 2 -3.36 33.76 -3.15
C ALA A 2 -2.17 32.83 -2.80
N GLY A 3 -1.02 33.37 -2.40
CA GLY A 3 0.14 32.55 -2.01
C GLY A 3 -0.01 31.85 -0.66
N GLN A 4 -0.79 32.43 0.27
CA GLN A 4 -1.00 31.84 1.61
C GLN A 4 -2.03 30.71 1.55
N SER A 5 -3.13 30.90 0.81
CA SER A 5 -4.15 29.86 0.63
C SER A 5 -3.57 28.60 -0.04
N ARG A 6 -2.69 28.76 -1.04
CA ARG A 6 -2.03 27.63 -1.72
C ARG A 6 -1.14 26.82 -0.78
N LYS A 7 -0.41 27.45 0.15
CA LYS A 7 0.42 26.76 1.16
C LYS A 7 -0.43 25.90 2.09
N TRP A 8 -1.52 26.45 2.61
CA TRP A 8 -2.44 25.70 3.48
C TRP A 8 -3.13 24.55 2.75
N MET A 9 -3.45 24.72 1.47
CA MET A 9 -4.01 23.67 0.64
C MET A 9 -3.05 22.48 0.48
N ILE A 10 -1.76 22.75 0.26
CA ILE A 10 -0.72 21.71 0.21
C ILE A 10 -0.62 21.00 1.55
N VAL A 11 -0.64 21.73 2.68
CA VAL A 11 -0.61 21.12 4.01
C VAL A 11 -1.79 20.18 4.23
N VAL A 12 -3.01 20.62 3.92
CA VAL A 12 -4.21 19.79 4.05
C VAL A 12 -4.13 18.55 3.15
N ALA A 13 -3.71 18.71 1.90
CA ALA A 13 -3.54 17.58 0.97
C ALA A 13 -2.51 16.57 1.49
N THR A 14 -1.37 17.04 2.00
CA THR A 14 -0.33 16.18 2.59
C THR A 14 -0.82 15.46 3.85
N ILE A 15 -1.59 16.13 4.71
CA ILE A 15 -2.20 15.50 5.89
C ILE A 15 -3.17 14.40 5.47
N TRP A 16 -4.01 14.64 4.47
CA TRP A 16 -4.93 13.63 3.96
C TRP A 16 -4.19 12.42 3.40
N ILE A 17 -3.17 12.64 2.58
CA ILE A 17 -2.34 11.55 2.04
C ILE A 17 -1.75 10.74 3.21
N GLN A 18 -1.12 11.39 4.19
CA GLN A 18 -0.53 10.70 5.34
C GLN A 18 -1.56 9.94 6.20
N ALA A 19 -2.78 10.48 6.35
CA ALA A 19 -3.84 9.81 7.09
C ALA A 19 -4.31 8.52 6.39
N PHE A 20 -4.37 8.50 5.05
CA PHE A 20 -4.74 7.31 4.28
C PHE A 20 -3.57 6.33 4.08
N THR A 21 -2.33 6.80 4.06
CA THR A 21 -1.12 5.94 3.93
C THR A 21 -0.60 5.44 5.28
N GLY A 22 -1.20 5.85 6.40
CA GLY A 22 -0.84 5.46 7.77
C GLY A 22 -1.29 4.05 8.14
N THR A 23 -0.97 3.05 7.32
CA THR A 23 -1.53 1.68 7.34
C THR A 23 -0.67 0.65 8.05
N ASN A 24 0.20 1.07 8.99
CA ASN A 24 1.10 0.16 9.70
C ASN A 24 0.38 -0.89 10.57
N PHE A 25 -0.91 -0.71 10.86
CA PHE A 25 -1.72 -1.64 11.65
C PHE A 25 -2.69 -2.50 10.82
N ASP A 26 -2.78 -2.29 9.50
CA ASP A 26 -3.81 -2.95 8.71
C ASP A 26 -3.54 -4.45 8.55
N PHE A 27 -2.29 -4.81 8.28
CA PHE A 27 -1.91 -6.22 8.12
C PHE A 27 -2.22 -7.04 9.38
N SER A 28 -1.94 -6.51 10.57
CA SER A 28 -2.24 -7.24 11.81
C SER A 28 -3.75 -7.44 12.01
N ALA A 29 -4.58 -6.47 11.62
CA ALA A 29 -6.03 -6.53 11.75
C ALA A 29 -6.66 -7.65 10.90
N TYR A 30 -6.25 -7.81 9.63
CA TYR A 30 -6.81 -8.85 8.75
C TYR A 30 -5.97 -10.12 8.64
N SER A 31 -4.76 -10.16 9.20
CA SER A 31 -3.83 -11.31 9.12
C SER A 31 -4.48 -12.65 9.48
N SER A 32 -5.31 -12.67 10.53
CA SER A 32 -5.97 -13.89 10.99
C SER A 32 -6.98 -14.43 9.96
N GLN A 33 -7.73 -13.54 9.32
CA GLN A 33 -8.67 -13.90 8.25
C GLN A 33 -7.90 -14.34 7.00
N LEU A 34 -6.85 -13.60 6.62
CA LEU A 34 -6.00 -13.92 5.49
C LEU A 34 -5.35 -15.31 5.63
N LYS A 35 -4.89 -15.66 6.84
CA LYS A 35 -4.36 -17.00 7.16
C LYS A 35 -5.38 -18.09 6.89
N SER A 36 -6.61 -17.87 7.37
CA SER A 36 -7.72 -18.82 7.24
C SER A 36 -8.13 -19.01 5.79
N VAL A 37 -8.21 -17.92 5.02
CA VAL A 37 -8.62 -17.95 3.61
C VAL A 37 -7.57 -18.60 2.72
N LEU A 38 -6.29 -18.35 2.98
CA LEU A 38 -5.19 -18.94 2.19
C LEU A 38 -4.80 -20.35 2.67
N GLY A 39 -5.25 -20.79 3.84
CA GLY A 39 -4.86 -22.08 4.42
C GLY A 39 -3.36 -22.19 4.72
N ILE A 40 -2.70 -21.06 5.02
CA ILE A 40 -1.23 -20.98 5.14
C ILE A 40 -0.73 -21.15 6.57
N SER A 41 0.52 -21.57 6.71
CA SER A 41 1.22 -21.65 8.00
C SER A 41 1.57 -20.27 8.56
N GLN A 42 1.84 -20.20 9.86
CA GLN A 42 2.29 -18.96 10.51
C GLN A 42 3.60 -18.43 9.89
N VAL A 43 4.48 -19.32 9.45
CA VAL A 43 5.76 -18.94 8.81
C VAL A 43 5.50 -18.24 7.48
N GLN A 44 4.57 -18.76 6.67
CA GLN A 44 4.15 -18.12 5.43
C GLN A 44 3.48 -16.75 5.68
N LEU A 45 2.64 -16.66 6.71
CA LEU A 45 2.06 -15.38 7.10
C LEU A 45 3.13 -14.36 7.52
N ASN A 46 4.19 -14.79 8.20
CA ASN A 46 5.32 -13.91 8.55
C ASN A 46 6.09 -13.46 7.30
N TYR A 47 6.25 -14.30 6.28
CA TYR A 47 6.84 -13.87 5.02
C TYR A 47 5.99 -12.82 4.30
N LEU A 48 4.66 -12.94 4.35
CA LEU A 48 3.74 -11.92 3.84
C LEU A 48 3.87 -10.60 4.59
N ALA A 49 3.97 -10.65 5.93
CA ALA A 49 4.24 -9.47 6.75
C ALA A 49 5.56 -8.80 6.35
N THR A 50 6.61 -9.62 6.18
CA THR A 50 7.94 -9.16 5.76
C THR A 50 7.90 -8.52 4.36
N ALA A 51 7.11 -9.08 3.42
CA ALA A 51 6.93 -8.52 2.08
C ALA A 51 6.23 -7.15 2.13
N SER A 52 5.22 -6.99 2.98
CA SER A 52 4.57 -5.70 3.25
C SER A 52 5.56 -4.67 3.81
N ASP A 53 6.37 -5.05 4.81
CA ASP A 53 7.37 -4.13 5.38
C ASP A 53 8.50 -3.80 4.40
N LEU A 54 8.86 -4.73 3.51
CA LEU A 54 9.80 -4.47 2.43
C LEU A 54 9.22 -3.49 1.39
N GLY A 55 7.92 -3.55 1.10
CA GLY A 55 7.23 -2.54 0.29
C GLY A 55 7.34 -1.13 0.88
N LYS A 56 7.13 -0.99 2.20
CA LYS A 56 7.33 0.27 2.93
C LYS A 56 8.76 0.77 2.82
N ALA A 57 9.73 -0.14 2.95
CA ALA A 57 11.13 0.20 2.75
C ALA A 57 11.31 0.73 1.32
N LEU A 58 10.89 0.00 0.28
CA LEU A 58 11.03 0.43 -1.13
C LEU A 58 10.32 1.75 -1.46
N GLY A 59 9.41 2.25 -0.62
CA GLY A 59 8.78 3.57 -0.75
C GLY A 59 9.78 4.74 -0.90
N TRP A 60 11.01 4.63 -0.38
CA TRP A 60 12.05 5.66 -0.58
C TRP A 60 12.39 5.88 -2.07
N SER A 61 12.19 4.87 -2.91
CA SER A 61 12.44 4.95 -4.36
C SER A 61 11.54 5.98 -5.07
N SER A 62 10.37 6.30 -4.52
CA SER A 62 9.50 7.37 -5.03
C SER A 62 10.20 8.74 -5.02
N GLY A 63 11.08 8.98 -4.03
CA GLY A 63 11.91 10.17 -3.95
C GLY A 63 12.93 10.26 -5.07
N LEU A 64 13.52 9.12 -5.48
CA LEU A 64 14.38 9.04 -6.66
C LEU A 64 13.57 9.24 -7.95
N ALA A 65 12.36 8.68 -8.03
CA ALA A 65 11.50 8.84 -9.21
C ALA A 65 11.16 10.31 -9.48
N LEU A 66 11.03 11.14 -8.45
CA LEU A 66 10.82 12.60 -8.58
C LEU A 66 11.99 13.35 -9.24
N LEU A 67 13.18 12.73 -9.34
CA LEU A 67 14.30 13.31 -10.10
C LEU A 67 14.09 13.20 -11.62
N TYR A 68 13.28 12.25 -12.06
CA TYR A 68 13.05 11.94 -13.48
C TYR A 68 11.62 12.20 -13.94
N LEU A 69 10.63 12.09 -13.04
CA LEU A 69 9.21 12.21 -13.32
C LEU A 69 8.57 13.39 -12.56
N PRO A 70 7.55 14.04 -13.13
CA PRO A 70 6.84 15.11 -12.43
C PRO A 70 6.01 14.54 -11.26
N LEU A 71 5.86 15.34 -10.19
CA LEU A 71 5.19 14.95 -8.94
C LEU A 71 3.80 14.31 -9.16
N TRP A 72 2.98 14.89 -10.03
CA TRP A 72 1.63 14.38 -10.29
C TRP A 72 1.64 12.96 -10.87
N ALA A 73 2.63 12.61 -11.71
CA ALA A 73 2.75 11.29 -12.29
C ALA A 73 3.18 10.25 -11.24
N VAL A 74 4.13 10.61 -10.37
CA VAL A 74 4.57 9.74 -9.26
C VAL A 74 3.40 9.47 -8.30
N LEU A 75 2.63 10.50 -7.94
CA LEU A 75 1.44 10.36 -7.09
C LEU A 75 0.36 9.48 -7.74
N PHE A 76 0.16 9.59 -9.06
CA PHE A 76 -0.82 8.77 -9.77
C PHE A 76 -0.43 7.30 -9.84
N ILE A 77 0.86 7.02 -10.07
CA ILE A 77 1.41 5.65 -10.07
C ILE A 77 1.25 5.02 -8.68
N ALA A 78 1.63 5.75 -7.62
CA ALA A 78 1.45 5.33 -6.24
C ALA A 78 -0.03 5.04 -5.93
N ALA A 79 -0.92 6.00 -6.20
CA ALA A 79 -2.35 5.82 -5.95
C ALA A 79 -2.96 4.62 -6.70
N THR A 80 -2.54 4.39 -7.95
CA THR A 80 -3.01 3.25 -8.74
C THR A 80 -2.47 1.93 -8.20
N ALA A 81 -1.19 1.88 -7.83
CA ALA A 81 -0.57 0.70 -7.24
C ALA A 81 -1.21 0.33 -5.88
N GLY A 82 -1.44 1.32 -5.02
CA GLY A 82 -2.16 1.17 -3.76
C GLY A 82 -3.59 0.68 -3.97
N PHE A 83 -4.35 1.28 -4.90
CA PHE A 83 -5.72 0.87 -5.20
C PHE A 83 -5.80 -0.58 -5.68
N ILE A 84 -4.92 -1.00 -6.58
CA ILE A 84 -4.88 -2.38 -7.08
C ILE A 84 -4.45 -3.32 -5.95
N GLY A 85 -3.41 -2.98 -5.18
CA GLY A 85 -2.91 -3.80 -4.08
C GLY A 85 -3.97 -4.07 -3.01
N TYR A 86 -4.60 -3.01 -2.48
CA TYR A 86 -5.68 -3.15 -1.49
C TYR A 86 -6.95 -3.77 -2.10
N GLY A 87 -7.28 -3.46 -3.35
CA GLY A 87 -8.43 -4.07 -4.04
C GLY A 87 -8.29 -5.58 -4.18
N LEU A 88 -7.11 -6.08 -4.56
CA LEU A 88 -6.82 -7.51 -4.63
C LEU A 88 -6.86 -8.17 -3.25
N GLN A 89 -6.29 -7.52 -2.23
CA GLN A 89 -6.35 -8.02 -0.84
C GLN A 89 -7.79 -8.14 -0.34
N TRP A 90 -8.61 -7.12 -0.60
CA TRP A 90 -10.02 -7.10 -0.21
C TRP A 90 -10.82 -8.22 -0.91
N LEU A 91 -10.67 -8.37 -2.24
CA LEU A 91 -11.34 -9.43 -3.00
C LEU A 91 -10.93 -10.83 -2.53
N LEU A 92 -9.67 -11.00 -2.14
CA LEU A 92 -9.15 -12.25 -1.61
C LEU A 92 -9.77 -12.57 -0.24
N ILE A 93 -9.81 -11.60 0.68
CA ILE A 93 -10.43 -11.79 2.01
C ILE A 93 -11.92 -12.15 1.88
N GLN A 94 -12.63 -11.57 0.91
CA GLN A 94 -14.03 -11.90 0.61
C GLN A 94 -14.24 -13.26 -0.06
N ASN A 95 -13.17 -14.05 -0.31
CA ASN A 95 -13.21 -15.32 -1.05
C ASN A 95 -13.79 -15.21 -2.46
N VAL A 96 -13.77 -14.02 -3.06
CA VAL A 96 -14.27 -13.82 -4.44
C VAL A 96 -13.24 -14.33 -5.46
N ILE A 97 -11.94 -14.21 -5.13
CA ILE A 97 -10.82 -14.61 -6.00
C ILE A 97 -9.81 -15.42 -5.19
N SER A 98 -9.38 -16.56 -5.72
CA SER A 98 -8.23 -17.32 -5.22
C SER A 98 -6.95 -16.92 -5.97
N LEU A 99 -6.02 -16.25 -5.31
CA LEU A 99 -4.72 -15.90 -5.89
C LEU A 99 -3.62 -16.86 -5.39
N PRO A 100 -2.66 -17.22 -6.25
CA PRO A 100 -1.48 -17.96 -5.82
C PRO A 100 -0.66 -17.13 -4.82
N TYR A 101 -0.03 -17.80 -3.86
CA TYR A 101 0.71 -17.18 -2.76
C TYR A 101 1.72 -16.11 -3.21
N PHE A 102 2.41 -16.34 -4.34
CA PHE A 102 3.35 -15.37 -4.90
C PHE A 102 2.69 -14.04 -5.30
N LEU A 103 1.51 -14.08 -5.93
CA LEU A 103 0.77 -12.87 -6.29
C LEU A 103 0.23 -12.15 -5.05
N VAL A 104 -0.12 -12.89 -4.00
CA VAL A 104 -0.48 -12.29 -2.70
C VAL A 104 0.71 -11.53 -2.11
N SER A 105 1.91 -12.11 -2.12
CA SER A 105 3.13 -11.43 -1.64
C SER A 105 3.44 -10.16 -2.41
N ILE A 106 3.27 -10.15 -3.74
CA ILE A 106 3.43 -8.94 -4.56
C ILE A 106 2.36 -7.90 -4.19
N SER A 107 1.11 -8.33 -4.06
CA SER A 107 0.00 -7.45 -3.68
C SER A 107 0.18 -6.82 -2.30
N MET A 108 0.87 -7.50 -1.38
CA MET A 108 1.25 -6.97 -0.06
C MET A 108 2.35 -5.92 -0.15
N ALA A 109 3.32 -6.12 -1.03
CA ALA A 109 4.40 -5.15 -1.24
C ALA A 109 3.92 -3.91 -1.99
N SER A 110 2.97 -4.05 -2.92
CA SER A 110 2.50 -2.95 -3.77
C SER A 110 1.41 -2.07 -3.14
N SER A 111 0.72 -2.54 -2.10
CA SER A 111 -0.37 -1.77 -1.47
C SER A 111 0.11 -0.50 -0.75
N ILE A 112 1.41 -0.34 -0.52
CA ILE A 112 1.98 0.71 0.36
C ILE A 112 2.93 1.66 -0.41
N LEU A 113 3.04 1.49 -1.73
CA LEU A 113 3.75 2.42 -2.63
C LEU A 113 2.83 3.56 -3.06
#